data_AF-A0A972ZTA2-F1
#
_entry.id   AF-A0A972ZTA2-F1
#
_cell.length_a   1.000
_cell.length_b   1.000
_cell.length_c   1.000
_cell.angle_alpha   90.00
_cell.angle_beta   90.00
_cell.angle_gamma   90.00
#
_symmetry.space_group_name_H-M   'P 1'
#
loop_
_entity.id
_entity.type
_entity.pdbx_description
1 polymer ?
#
loop_
_entity_poly.entity_id
_entity_poly.type
_entity_poly.pdbx_seq_one_letter_code
_entity_poly.pdbx_strand_id
1 'polypeptide(L)' 'MLKVILLAVGLVSLAMLGMAIRMLLVKGGKFPNTHVSGNKYLKQNGVYCSQTQDRLEQKKAWKKVNYKKLSFAPDSNKTD' A
#
# COMPACT_ATOMS: atom_id res chain seq x y z
N MET A 1 38.29 -17.45 3.04
CA MET A 1 37.61 -16.67 4.11
C MET A 1 37.82 -15.17 3.93
N LEU A 2 39.00 -14.61 4.19
CA LEU A 2 39.21 -13.15 4.14
C LEU A 2 38.89 -12.50 2.78
N LYS A 3 39.25 -13.15 1.66
CA LYS A 3 38.92 -12.68 0.29
C LYS A 3 37.40 -12.56 0.06
N VAL A 4 36.62 -13.50 0.59
CA VAL A 4 35.16 -13.51 0.46
C VAL A 4 34.54 -12.39 1.31
N ILE A 5 35.07 -12.18 2.52
CA ILE A 5 34.64 -11.10 3.40
C ILE A 5 34.92 -9.73 2.75
N LEU A 6 36.12 -9.54 2.19
CA LEU A 6 36.46 -8.30 1.48
C LEU A 6 35.55 -8.03 0.28
N LEU A 7 35.23 -9.08 -0.49
CA LEU A 7 34.27 -8.97 -1.60
C LEU A 7 32.87 -8.57 -1.12
N ALA A 8 32.38 -9.20 -0.05
CA ALA A 8 31.07 -8.88 0.52
C ALA A 8 31.01 -7.45 1.05
N VAL A 9 32.02 -7.01 1.79
CA VAL A 9 32.12 -5.64 2.30
C VAL A 9 32.18 -4.62 1.16
N GLY A 10 32.94 -4.91 0.10
CA GLY A 10 33.01 -4.06 -1.09
C GLY A 10 31.67 -3.89 -1.81
N LEU A 11 30.87 -4.97 -1.92
CA LEU A 11 29.54 -4.89 -2.52
C LEU A 11 28.55 -4.08 -1.66
N VAL A 12 28.57 -4.31 -0.34
CA VAL A 12 27.70 -3.57 0.59
C VAL A 12 28.07 -2.09 0.63
N SER A 13 29.36 -1.77 0.65
CA SER A 13 29.81 -0.37 0.66
C SER A 13 29.41 0.37 -0.62
N LEU A 14 29.51 -0.28 -1.79
CA LEU A 14 29.06 0.30 -3.05
C LEU A 14 27.55 0.59 -3.05
N ALA A 15 26.73 -0.32 -2.52
CA ALA A 15 25.29 -0.11 -2.39
C ALA A 15 24.94 1.06 -1.45
N MET A 16 25.64 1.16 -0.32
CA MET A 16 25.47 2.25 0.65
C MET A 16 25.88 3.61 0.05
N LEU A 17 26.99 3.66 -0.69
CA LEU A 17 27.44 4.87 -1.40
C LEU A 17 26.40 5.34 -2.43
N GLY A 18 25.81 4.41 -3.19
CA GLY A 18 24.73 4.73 -4.14
C GLY A 18 23.51 5.36 -3.47
N MET A 19 23.08 4.81 -2.33
CA MET A 19 22.00 5.43 -1.52
C MET A 19 22.42 6.81 -0.98
N ALA A 20 23.64 6.95 -0.47
CA ALA A 20 24.14 8.21 0.10
C ALA A 20 24.19 9.33 -0.95
N ILE A 21 24.70 9.05 -2.15
CA ILE A 21 24.72 10.00 -3.28
C ILE A 21 23.31 10.49 -3.61
N ARG A 22 22.35 9.56 -3.72
CA ARG A 22 20.96 9.89 -4.03
C ARG A 22 20.30 10.73 -2.93
N MET A 23 20.70 10.56 -1.68
CA MET A 23 20.15 11.31 -0.56
C MET A 23 20.77 12.70 -0.42
N LEU A 24 22.10 12.83 -0.60
CA LEU A 24 22.84 14.06 -0.36
C LEU A 24 22.93 14.98 -1.58
N LEU A 25 23.06 14.42 -2.78
CA LEU A 25 23.37 15.19 -3.99
C LEU A 25 22.16 15.39 -4.91
N VAL A 26 21.16 14.49 -4.86
CA VAL A 26 19.96 14.62 -5.71
C VAL A 26 18.95 15.55 -5.03
N LYS A 27 18.53 16.59 -5.76
CA LYS A 27 17.54 17.57 -5.28
C LYS A 27 16.20 16.87 -5.02
N GLY A 28 15.75 16.87 -3.77
CA GLY A 28 14.57 16.11 -3.34
C GLY A 28 14.84 14.64 -3.04
N GLY A 29 16.10 14.26 -2.79
CA GLY A 29 16.49 12.94 -2.31
C GLY A 29 15.70 12.54 -1.07
N LYS A 30 14.94 11.46 -1.18
CA LYS A 30 14.18 10.85 -0.09
C LYS A 30 14.42 9.36 -0.13
N PHE A 31 14.40 8.73 1.03
CA PHE A 31 14.35 7.28 1.09
C PHE A 31 13.10 6.79 0.32
N PRO A 32 13.23 5.69 -0.44
CA PRO A 32 12.09 5.11 -1.12
C PRO A 32 11.01 4.75 -0.10
N ASN A 33 9.76 5.12 -0.39
CA ASN A 33 8.63 4.73 0.44
C ASN A 33 8.38 3.23 0.25
N THR A 34 8.75 2.41 1.24
CA THR A 34 8.47 0.98 1.28
C THR A 34 7.08 0.65 1.83
N HIS A 35 6.35 1.66 2.33
CA HIS A 35 4.97 1.50 2.78
C HIS A 35 3.99 1.40 1.61
N VAL A 36 3.24 0.30 1.55
CA VAL A 36 2.15 0.08 0.59
C VAL A 36 1.14 1.23 0.60
N SER A 37 0.76 1.70 1.79
CA SER A 37 -0.24 2.77 1.98
C SER A 37 0.19 4.13 1.37
N GLY A 38 1.49 4.42 1.38
CA GLY A 38 2.03 5.68 0.86
C GLY A 38 2.24 5.70 -0.65
N ASN A 39 2.10 4.57 -1.32
CA ASN A 39 2.40 4.46 -2.75
C ASN A 39 1.18 4.77 -3.62
N LYS A 40 1.21 5.92 -4.31
CA LYS A 40 0.14 6.35 -5.23
C LYS A 40 -0.11 5.34 -6.36
N TYR A 41 0.95 4.71 -6.87
CA TYR A 41 0.84 3.73 -7.96
C TYR A 41 0.11 2.46 -7.51
N LEU A 42 0.44 1.93 -6.33
CA LEU A 42 -0.26 0.76 -5.77
C LEU A 42 -1.72 1.07 -5.46
N LYS A 43 -1.99 2.26 -4.93
CA LYS A 43 -3.36 2.74 -4.68
C LYS A 43 -4.20 2.81 -5.96
N GLN A 44 -3.64 3.31 -7.06
CA GLN A 44 -4.31 3.34 -8.37
C GLN A 44 -4.63 1.94 -8.90
N ASN A 45 -3.75 0.97 -8.62
CA ASN A 45 -3.94 -0.44 -8.96
C ASN A 45 -4.82 -1.20 -7.95
N GLY A 46 -5.44 -0.51 -6.98
CA GLY A 46 -6.35 -1.13 -6.01
C GLY A 46 -5.68 -1.97 -4.91
N VAL A 47 -4.36 -1.86 -4.75
CA VAL A 47 -3.61 -2.53 -3.68
C VAL A 47 -3.54 -1.60 -2.48
N TYR A 48 -4.15 -2.00 -1.37
CA TYR A 48 -4.17 -1.23 -0.12
C TYR A 48 -3.45 -2.00 1.01
N CYS A 49 -3.23 -1.34 2.14
CA CYS A 49 -2.80 -2.05 3.35
C CYS A 49 -3.93 -2.96 3.84
N SER A 50 -3.57 -4.03 4.56
CA SER A 50 -4.51 -5.00 5.11
C SER A 50 -5.69 -4.35 5.84
N GLN A 51 -5.41 -3.41 6.76
CA GLN A 51 -6.44 -2.68 7.50
C GLN A 51 -7.44 -1.92 6.61
N THR A 52 -6.96 -1.32 5.52
CA THR A 52 -7.82 -0.59 4.58
C THR A 52 -8.64 -1.57 3.75
N GLN A 53 -8.03 -2.68 3.32
CA GLN A 53 -8.71 -3.77 2.61
C GLN A 53 -9.84 -4.33 3.48
N ASP A 54 -9.56 -4.65 4.74
CA ASP A 54 -10.53 -5.19 5.70
C ASP A 54 -11.68 -4.21 5.93
N ARG A 55 -11.39 -2.92 6.12
CA ARG A 55 -12.42 -1.89 6.29
C ARG A 55 -13.30 -1.73 5.04
N LEU A 56 -12.73 -1.84 3.84
CA LEU A 56 -13.48 -1.78 2.59
C LEU A 56 -14.40 -3.00 2.45
N GLU A 57 -13.91 -4.21 2.74
CA GLU A 57 -14.71 -5.43 2.69
C GLU A 57 -15.82 -5.44 3.74
N GLN A 58 -15.54 -4.99 4.97
CA GLN A 58 -16.56 -4.81 6.00
C GLN A 58 -17.67 -3.87 5.51
N LYS A 59 -17.32 -2.71 4.94
CA LYS A 59 -18.32 -1.77 4.38
C LYS A 59 -19.16 -2.40 3.27
N LYS A 60 -18.56 -3.23 2.40
CA LYS A 60 -19.29 -3.97 1.36
C LYS A 60 -20.28 -4.97 1.98
N ALA A 61 -19.87 -5.72 3.01
CA ALA A 61 -20.73 -6.64 3.73
C ALA A 61 -21.93 -5.92 4.38
N TRP A 62 -21.69 -4.81 5.07
CA TRP A 62 -22.75 -3.99 5.68
C TRP A 62 -23.74 -3.45 4.66
N LYS A 63 -23.26 -2.95 3.51
CA LYS A 63 -24.14 -2.52 2.41
C LYS A 63 -25.01 -3.67 1.92
N LYS A 64 -24.42 -4.84 1.67
CA LYS A 64 -25.16 -6.02 1.17
C LYS A 64 -26.29 -6.43 2.10
N VAL A 65 -26.05 -6.45 3.42
CA VAL A 65 -27.08 -6.76 4.42
C VAL A 65 -28.22 -5.73 4.38
N ASN A 66 -27.90 -4.44 4.27
CA ASN A 66 -28.89 -3.37 4.20
C ASN A 66 -29.78 -3.48 2.94
N TYR A 67 -29.18 -3.68 1.76
CA TYR A 67 -29.93 -3.91 0.51
C TYR A 67 -30.83 -5.15 0.59
N LYS A 68 -30.34 -6.25 1.17
CA LYS A 68 -31.15 -7.46 1.36
C LYS A 68 -32.38 -7.15 2.21
N LYS A 69 -32.21 -6.41 3.32
CA LYS A 69 -33.30 -6.02 4.22
C LYS A 69 -34.36 -5.16 3.52
N LEU A 70 -33.93 -4.21 2.70
CA LEU A 70 -34.82 -3.36 1.90
C LEU A 70 -35.65 -4.19 0.92
N SER A 71 -35.04 -5.20 0.27
CA SER A 71 -35.74 -6.09 -0.68
C SER A 71 -36.74 -7.07 -0.03
N PHE A 72 -36.69 -7.28 1.28
CA PHE A 72 -37.62 -8.17 1.99
C PHE A 72 -38.82 -7.45 2.60
N ALA A 73 -38.75 -6.12 2.71
CA ALA A 73 -39.94 -5.34 2.96
C ALA A 73 -40.67 -5.19 1.61
N PRO A 74 -41.94 -5.59 1.47
CA PRO A 74 -42.72 -5.14 0.33
C PRO A 74 -42.77 -3.61 0.38
N ASP A 75 -42.42 -2.94 -0.73
CA ASP A 75 -42.45 -1.48 -0.83
C ASP A 75 -43.85 -0.96 -0.48
N SER A 76 -44.03 -0.46 0.74
CA SER A 76 -45.26 0.17 1.21
C SER A 76 -45.30 1.68 0.96
N ASN A 77 -44.39 2.22 0.13
CA ASN A 77 -44.40 3.62 -0.28
C ASN A 77 -44.22 3.75 -1.79
N LYS A 78 -45.33 3.53 -2.50
CA LYS A 78 -45.60 4.15 -3.80
C LYS A 78 -46.93 4.89 -3.74
N THR A 79 -46.86 6.08 -3.19
CA THR A 79 -47.75 7.23 -3.36
C THR A 79 -46.75 8.39 -3.39
N ASP A 80 -46.41 9.02 -4.52
CA ASP A 80 -47.21 9.43 -5.68
C ASP A 80 -46.46 9.22 -7.01
#